data_AF-A0A2Z7BXE0-F1
#
_entry.id   AF-A0A2Z7BXE0-F1
#
_cell.length_a   1.000
_cell.length_b   1.000
_cell.length_c   1.000
_cell.angle_alpha   90.00
_cell.angle_beta   90.00
_cell.angle_gamma   90.00
#
_symmetry.space_group_name_H-M   'P 1'
#
loop_
_entity.id
_entity.type
_entity.pdbx_description
1 polymer ?
#
loop_
_entity_poly.entity_id
_entity_poly.type
_entity_poly.pdbx_seq_one_letter_code
_entity_poly.pdbx_strand_id
1 'polypeptide(L)'
;MNIATLTSQGVKDVFYGKYFSDDVRSRMRREFMYLKHGDMSLAYFVRKYDRWCHFMPQIADNATEKRRHFIEGLKPTIQRDVLMTDPAEYSDAIIKAFGQSRF
;
A
#
# COMPACT_ATOMS: atom_id res chain seq x y z
N MET A 1 -25.28 5.33 -16.90
CA MET A 1 -24.65 5.54 -15.58
C MET A 1 -24.21 7.00 -15.48
N ASN A 2 -24.73 7.77 -14.53
CA ASN A 2 -24.36 9.18 -14.36
C ASN A 2 -23.11 9.27 -13.47
N ILE A 3 -21.99 9.70 -14.04
CA ILE A 3 -20.69 9.81 -13.36
C ILE A 3 -20.67 10.96 -12.33
N ALA A 4 -21.58 11.94 -12.47
CA ALA A 4 -21.61 13.17 -11.68
C ALA A 4 -22.19 12.99 -10.26
N THR A 5 -22.78 11.83 -9.95
CA THR A 5 -23.35 11.51 -8.62
C THR A 5 -22.53 10.47 -7.86
N LEU A 6 -21.38 10.02 -8.39
CA LEU A 6 -20.54 9.02 -7.74
C LEU A 6 -19.64 9.68 -6.69
N THR A 7 -19.47 8.99 -5.57
CA THR A 7 -18.40 9.32 -4.61
C THR A 7 -17.03 9.19 -5.32
N SER A 8 -15.99 9.81 -4.77
CA SER A 8 -14.61 9.66 -5.29
C SER A 8 -14.22 8.18 -5.45
N GLN A 9 -14.70 7.33 -4.54
CA GLN A 9 -14.52 5.88 -4.62
C GLN A 9 -15.31 5.25 -5.77
N GLY A 10 -16.58 5.61 -5.94
CA GLY A 10 -17.39 5.14 -7.06
C GLY A 10 -16.83 5.53 -8.43
N VAL A 11 -16.24 6.71 -8.57
CA VAL A 11 -15.54 7.12 -9.80
C VAL A 11 -14.33 6.22 -10.08
N LYS A 12 -13.53 5.92 -9.04
CA LYS A 12 -12.38 5.00 -9.16
C LYS A 12 -12.82 3.60 -9.56
N ASP A 13 -13.88 3.06 -8.95
CA ASP A 13 -14.36 1.71 -9.24
C ASP A 13 -14.86 1.56 -10.68
N VAL A 14 -15.58 2.57 -11.19
CA VAL A 14 -16.02 2.61 -12.59
C VAL A 14 -14.84 2.70 -13.54
N PHE A 15 -13.88 3.58 -13.26
CA PHE A 15 -12.68 3.70 -14.07
C PHE A 15 -11.90 2.38 -14.07
N TYR A 16 -11.73 1.78 -12.89
CA TYR A 16 -10.97 0.56 -12.70
C TYR A 16 -11.63 -0.62 -13.42
N GLY A 17 -12.95 -0.77 -13.32
CA GLY A 17 -13.71 -1.81 -14.02
C GLY A 17 -13.82 -1.60 -15.53
N LYS A 18 -13.83 -0.34 -16.00
CA LYS A 18 -13.99 -0.03 -17.44
C LYS A 18 -12.70 -0.17 -18.24
N TYR A 19 -11.57 0.23 -17.66
CA TYR A 19 -10.31 0.34 -18.40
C TYR A 19 -9.30 -0.79 -18.10
N PHE A 20 -9.53 -1.59 -17.05
CA PHE A 20 -8.69 -2.74 -16.73
C PHE A 20 -9.51 -4.02 -16.80
N SER A 21 -9.07 -4.96 -17.63
CA SER A 21 -9.69 -6.30 -17.69
C SER A 21 -9.55 -7.03 -16.35
N ASP A 22 -10.39 -8.04 -16.13
CA ASP A 22 -10.37 -8.84 -14.90
C ASP A 22 -9.02 -9.50 -14.64
N ASP A 23 -8.33 -9.94 -15.70
CA ASP A 23 -6.98 -10.50 -15.60
C ASP A 23 -5.98 -9.43 -15.13
N VAL A 24 -6.01 -8.23 -15.72
CA VAL A 24 -5.12 -7.13 -15.33
C VAL A 24 -5.38 -6.71 -13.90
N ARG A 25 -6.65 -6.58 -13.49
CA ARG A 25 -7.01 -6.26 -12.10
C ARG A 25 -6.56 -7.35 -11.13
N SER A 26 -6.66 -8.61 -11.53
CA SER A 26 -6.18 -9.75 -10.72
C SER A 26 -4.66 -9.77 -10.61
N ARG A 27 -3.94 -9.47 -11.69
CA ARG A 27 -2.48 -9.32 -11.67
C ARG A 27 -2.06 -8.16 -10.77
N MET A 28 -2.69 -6.99 -10.92
CA MET A 28 -2.46 -5.83 -10.08
C MET A 28 -2.68 -6.13 -8.59
N ARG A 29 -3.76 -6.85 -8.24
CA ARG A 29 -4.00 -7.30 -6.86
C ARG A 29 -2.86 -8.20 -6.35
N ARG A 30 -2.46 -9.19 -7.15
CA ARG A 30 -1.35 -10.09 -6.78
C ARG A 30 -0.04 -9.31 -6.59
N GLU A 31 0.31 -8.44 -7.53
CA GLU A 31 1.52 -7.62 -7.47
C GLU A 31 1.56 -6.73 -6.23
N PHE A 32 0.42 -6.17 -5.82
CA PHE A 32 0.35 -5.38 -4.59
C PHE A 32 0.48 -6.25 -3.33
N MET A 33 -0.27 -7.35 -3.26
CA MET A 33 -0.23 -8.29 -2.11
C MET A 33 1.16 -8.87 -1.85
N TYR A 34 1.96 -9.02 -2.91
CA TYR A 34 3.33 -9.51 -2.83
C TYR A 34 4.38 -8.39 -2.99
N LEU A 35 3.99 -7.12 -2.83
CA LEU A 35 4.92 -6.01 -2.89
C LEU A 35 5.89 -6.06 -1.71
N LYS A 36 7.18 -6.23 -2.00
CA LYS A 36 8.25 -6.27 -1.00
C LYS A 36 9.25 -5.13 -1.22
N HIS A 37 9.82 -4.66 -0.11
CA HIS A 37 10.91 -3.69 -0.04
C HIS A 37 12.25 -4.27 -0.51
N GLY A 38 12.38 -5.58 -0.73
CA GLY A 38 13.64 -6.23 -1.19
C GLY A 38 14.46 -5.34 -2.14
N ASP A 39 15.77 -5.22 -1.95
CA ASP A 39 16.79 -4.37 -2.61
C ASP A 39 16.54 -2.91 -3.00
N MET A 40 15.31 -2.42 -3.14
CA MET A 40 15.05 -1.01 -3.39
C MET A 40 15.32 -0.16 -2.14
N SER A 41 15.48 1.14 -2.33
CA SER A 41 15.52 2.07 -1.20
C SER A 41 14.15 2.17 -0.53
N LEU A 42 14.15 2.41 0.79
CA LEU A 42 12.92 2.55 1.56
C LEU A 42 12.02 3.67 1.01
N ALA A 43 12.63 4.78 0.59
CA ALA A 43 11.90 5.89 -0.04
C ALA A 43 11.22 5.48 -1.36
N TYR A 44 11.87 4.66 -2.18
CA TYR A 44 11.24 4.15 -3.41
C TYR A 44 10.13 3.16 -3.10
N PHE A 45 10.32 2.29 -2.10
CA PHE A 45 9.30 1.35 -1.63
C PHE A 45 8.05 2.08 -1.14
N VAL A 46 8.18 3.07 -0.25
CA VAL A 46 7.05 3.86 0.28
C VAL A 46 6.29 4.54 -0.86
N ARG A 47 6.98 5.21 -1.78
CA ARG A 47 6.32 5.85 -2.94
C ARG A 47 5.58 4.84 -3.83
N LYS A 48 6.16 3.66 -4.04
CA LYS A 48 5.52 2.59 -4.83
C LYS A 48 4.30 2.06 -4.10
N TYR A 49 4.40 1.85 -2.79
CA TYR A 49 3.32 1.39 -1.92
C TYR A 49 2.12 2.33 -1.95
N ASP A 50 2.33 3.63 -1.72
CA ASP A 50 1.25 4.63 -1.74
C ASP A 50 0.56 4.72 -3.11
N ARG A 51 1.33 4.59 -4.20
CA ARG A 51 0.76 4.53 -5.54
C ARG A 51 -0.17 3.33 -5.70
N TRP A 52 0.21 2.16 -5.19
CA TRP A 52 -0.65 0.97 -5.22
C TRP A 52 -1.89 1.13 -4.34
N CYS A 53 -1.78 1.76 -3.17
CA CYS A 53 -2.92 2.05 -2.31
C CYS A 53 -4.01 2.85 -3.03
N HIS A 54 -3.66 3.76 -3.94
CA HIS A 54 -4.67 4.49 -4.74
C HIS A 54 -5.53 3.58 -5.63
N PHE A 55 -4.99 2.45 -6.07
CA PHE A 55 -5.69 1.47 -6.91
C PHE A 55 -6.30 0.32 -6.12
N MET A 56 -5.99 0.22 -4.82
CA MET A 56 -6.40 -0.88 -3.94
C MET A 56 -7.12 -0.35 -2.70
N PRO A 57 -8.25 0.35 -2.87
CA PRO A 57 -9.04 0.93 -1.77
C PRO A 57 -9.45 -0.14 -0.75
N GLN A 58 -9.67 -1.38 -1.19
CA GLN A 58 -10.01 -2.51 -0.30
C GLN A 58 -8.95 -2.81 0.77
N ILE A 59 -7.70 -2.37 0.58
CA ILE A 59 -6.64 -2.45 1.59
C ILE A 59 -6.36 -1.06 2.18
N ALA A 60 -6.36 -0.03 1.34
CA ALA A 60 -5.96 1.32 1.73
C ALA A 60 -6.98 2.02 2.65
N ASP A 61 -8.27 1.72 2.52
CA ASP A 61 -9.34 2.37 3.29
C ASP A 61 -9.45 1.82 4.71
N ASN A 62 -8.89 0.64 4.98
CA ASN A 62 -8.73 0.11 6.32
C ASN A 62 -7.33 0.47 6.84
N ALA A 63 -7.26 1.44 7.75
CA ALA A 63 -5.99 1.93 8.30
C ALA A 63 -5.14 0.82 8.93
N THR A 64 -5.77 -0.11 9.66
CA THR A 64 -5.10 -1.25 10.29
C THR A 64 -4.48 -2.17 9.25
N GLU A 65 -5.23 -2.51 8.20
CA GLU A 65 -4.75 -3.36 7.11
C GLU A 65 -3.67 -2.67 6.28
N LYS A 66 -3.84 -1.38 5.97
CA LYS A 66 -2.82 -0.57 5.28
C LYS A 66 -1.49 -0.59 6.03
N ARG A 67 -1.53 -0.40 7.36
CA ARG A 67 -0.34 -0.46 8.23
C ARG A 67 0.25 -1.87 8.26
N ARG A 68 -0.56 -2.90 8.51
CA ARG A 68 -0.12 -4.30 8.59
C ARG A 68 0.58 -4.73 7.30
N HIS A 69 -0.06 -4.49 6.16
CA HIS A 69 0.48 -4.86 4.85
C HIS A 69 1.76 -4.08 4.51
N PHE A 70 1.87 -2.81 4.93
CA PHE A 70 3.12 -2.06 4.77
C PHE A 70 4.27 -2.69 5.54
N ILE A 71 4.05 -3.02 6.82
CA ILE A 71 5.06 -3.63 7.69
C ILE A 71 5.47 -5.00 7.15
N GLU A 72 4.52 -5.82 6.70
CA GLU A 72 4.80 -7.11 6.05
C GLU A 72 5.57 -6.98 4.74
N GLY A 73 5.45 -5.83 4.08
CA GLY A 73 6.20 -5.50 2.87
C GLY A 73 7.66 -5.12 3.13
N LEU A 74 8.02 -4.74 4.37
CA LEU A 74 9.38 -4.30 4.70
C LEU A 74 10.39 -5.46 4.63
N LYS A 75 11.67 -5.09 4.45
CA LYS A 75 12.79 -6.03 4.57
C LYS A 75 12.85 -6.57 6.01
N PRO A 76 13.23 -7.84 6.23
CA PRO A 76 13.14 -8.48 7.55
C PRO A 76 13.81 -7.71 8.70
N THR A 77 14.96 -7.07 8.45
CA THR A 77 15.67 -6.28 9.47
C THR A 77 14.85 -5.09 9.95
N ILE A 78 14.42 -4.23 9.02
CA ILE A 78 13.60 -3.05 9.31
C ILE A 78 12.22 -3.46 9.84
N GLN A 79 11.63 -4.51 9.27
CA GLN A 79 10.34 -5.05 9.72
C GLN A 79 10.37 -5.40 11.21
N ARG A 80 11.39 -6.16 11.64
CA ARG A 80 11.54 -6.57 13.03
C ARG A 80 11.63 -5.37 13.96
N ASP A 81 12.46 -4.40 13.60
CA ASP A 81 12.71 -3.23 14.44
C ASP A 81 11.48 -2.30 14.49
N VAL A 82 10.73 -2.17 13.40
CA VAL A 82 9.45 -1.44 13.38
C VAL A 82 8.41 -2.14 14.25
N LEU A 83 8.27 -3.47 14.17
CA LEU A 83 7.33 -4.23 15.00
C LEU A 83 7.61 -4.07 16.50
N MET A 84 8.88 -3.98 16.90
CA MET A 84 9.26 -3.74 18.31
C MET A 84 8.82 -2.37 18.84
N THR A 85 8.53 -1.41 17.96
CA THR A 85 8.05 -0.07 18.35
C THR A 85 6.53 0.04 18.46
N ASP A 86 5.80 -1.02 18.10
CA ASP A 86 4.34 -1.09 18.10
C ASP A 86 3.65 0.17 17.51
N PRO A 87 3.86 0.47 16.21
CA PRO A 87 3.34 1.69 15.61
C PRO A 87 1.80 1.67 15.58
N ALA A 88 1.19 2.72 16.14
CA ALA A 88 -0.26 2.87 16.15
C ALA A 88 -0.81 3.09 14.73
N GLU A 89 -0.13 3.91 13.94
CA GLU A 89 -0.58 4.30 12.60
C GLU A 89 0.39 3.94 11.47
N TYR A 90 -0.09 4.06 10.24
CA TYR A 90 0.73 3.90 9.03
C TYR A 90 1.87 4.93 8.96
N SER A 91 1.57 6.18 9.32
CA SER A 91 2.54 7.28 9.44
C SER A 91 3.66 6.95 10.42
N ASP A 92 3.30 6.43 11.60
CA ASP A 92 4.27 5.99 12.60
C ASP A 92 5.17 4.89 12.03
N ALA A 93 4.59 3.88 11.39
CA ALA A 93 5.37 2.80 10.78
C ALA A 93 6.39 3.32 9.75
N ILE A 94 6.03 4.33 8.95
CA ILE A 94 6.96 4.99 8.02
C ILE A 94 8.08 5.70 8.79
N ILE A 95 7.74 6.54 9.77
CA ILE A 95 8.72 7.32 10.55
C ILE A 95 9.72 6.38 11.23
N LYS A 96 9.22 5.30 11.85
CA LYS A 96 10.06 4.29 12.50
C LYS A 96 10.92 3.58 11.47
N ALA A 97 10.37 3.15 10.33
CA ALA A 97 11.15 2.49 9.28
C ALA A 97 12.32 3.36 8.77
N PHE A 98 12.10 4.65 8.57
CA PHE A 98 13.18 5.58 8.20
C PHE A 98 14.19 5.80 9.33
N GLY A 99 13.74 5.82 10.59
CA GLY A 99 14.64 5.87 11.75
C GLY A 99 15.55 4.64 11.87
N GLN A 100 15.09 3.47 11.42
CA GLN A 100 15.88 2.22 11.41
C GLN A 100 16.79 2.10 10.18
N SER A 101 16.45 2.79 9.09
CA SER A 101 17.29 2.87 7.89
C SER A 101 18.49 3.81 8.13
N ARG A 102 19.38 3.45 9.06
CA ARG A 102 20.74 4.00 9.08
C ARG A 102 21.40 3.61 7.75
N PHE A 103 21.97 4.62 7.07
CA PHE A 103 22.65 4.55 5.78
C PHE A 103 23.36 3.22 5.50
#